data_AF-A0A4U6X6B2-F1
#
_entry.id   AF-A0A4U6X6B2-F1
#
_cell.length_a   1.000
_cell.length_b   1.000
_cell.length_c   1.000
_cell.angle_alpha   90.00
_cell.angle_beta   90.00
_cell.angle_gamma   90.00
#
_symmetry.space_group_name_H-M   'P 1'
#
loop_
_entity.id
_entity.type
_entity.pdbx_description
1 polymer ?
#
loop_
_entity_poly.entity_id
_entity_poly.type
_entity_poly.pdbx_seq_one_letter_code
_entity_poly.pdbx_strand_id
1 'polypeptide(L)' 'MYPPQNRIYSSFKELVGRKPAYMRPPYLATGGAVLPTMKAVGYKVVTNDVDSGDWNGQTAAQSQQRFQQAGAGLG' A
#
# COMPACT_ATOMS: atom_id res chain seq x y z
N MET A 1 18.64 -8.01 -18.83
CA MET A 1 17.32 -8.60 -18.52
C MET A 1 16.97 -8.22 -17.08
N TYR A 2 15.91 -7.45 -16.87
CA TYR A 2 15.51 -7.04 -15.51
C TYR A 2 14.59 -8.11 -14.90
N PRO A 3 14.80 -8.57 -13.65
CA PRO A 3 13.93 -9.54 -12.99
C PRO A 3 12.48 -9.02 -12.87
N PRO A 4 11.47 -9.90 -12.73
CA PRO A 4 10.05 -9.55 -12.83
C PRO A 4 9.58 -8.45 -11.87
N GLN A 5 10.22 -8.29 -10.70
CA GLN A 5 9.93 -7.22 -9.73
C GLN A 5 10.22 -5.81 -10.28
N ASN A 6 11.09 -5.70 -11.28
CA ASN A 6 11.51 -4.40 -11.83
C ASN A 6 10.52 -3.84 -12.86
N ARG A 7 9.54 -4.61 -13.35
CA ARG A 7 8.60 -4.13 -14.37
C ARG A 7 7.65 -3.07 -13.83
N ILE A 8 7.03 -3.26 -12.66
CA ILE A 8 6.14 -2.24 -12.07
C ILE A 8 6.93 -0.98 -11.71
N TYR A 9 8.14 -1.17 -11.18
CA TYR A 9 9.05 -0.09 -10.79
C TYR A 9 9.47 0.78 -11.99
N SER A 10 9.84 0.17 -13.12
CA SER A 10 10.21 0.90 -14.34
C SER A 10 9.00 1.57 -14.97
N SER A 11 7.84 0.88 -14.98
CA SER A 11 6.60 1.37 -15.59
C SER A 11 6.13 2.69 -14.95
N PHE A 12 6.18 2.82 -13.62
CA PHE A 12 5.67 4.05 -12.98
C PHE A 12 6.54 5.28 -13.29
N LYS A 13 7.86 5.12 -13.30
CA LYS A 13 8.77 6.20 -13.68
C LYS A 13 8.62 6.55 -15.17
N GLU A 14 8.41 5.56 -16.03
CA GLU A 14 8.17 5.77 -17.46
C GLU A 14 6.85 6.51 -17.72
N LEU A 15 5.81 6.24 -16.93
CA LEU A 15 4.48 6.87 -17.08
C LEU A 15 4.39 8.26 -16.44
N VAL A 16 4.99 8.46 -15.27
CA VAL A 16 4.80 9.67 -14.43
C VAL A 16 6.06 10.55 -14.41
N GLY A 17 7.19 10.06 -14.96
CA GLY A 17 8.47 10.76 -14.97
C GLY A 17 9.19 10.80 -13.61
N ARG A 18 8.59 10.24 -12.55
CA ARG A 18 9.12 10.26 -11.19
C ARG A 18 8.94 8.92 -10.49
N LYS A 19 9.92 8.59 -9.63
CA LYS A 19 9.87 7.44 -8.73
C LYS A 19 9.09 7.83 -7.46
N PRO A 20 8.13 7.03 -6.99
CA PRO A 20 7.44 7.29 -5.72
C PRO A 20 8.41 7.25 -4.54
N ALA A 21 8.19 8.10 -3.55
CA ALA A 21 8.93 8.04 -2.27
C ALA A 21 8.29 7.03 -1.29
N TYR A 22 6.98 6.81 -1.42
CA TYR A 22 6.18 5.97 -0.53
C TYR A 22 5.61 4.77 -1.30
N MET A 23 5.55 3.62 -0.63
CA MET A 23 4.99 2.39 -1.19
C MET A 23 4.23 1.64 -0.11
N ARG A 24 3.02 1.17 -0.44
CA ARG A 24 2.23 0.28 0.41
C ARG A 24 2.36 -1.14 -0.13
N PRO A 25 2.88 -2.11 0.65
CA PRO A 25 3.02 -3.48 0.19
C PRO A 25 1.66 -4.08 -0.18
N PRO A 26 1.61 -4.97 -1.20
CA PRO A 26 0.41 -5.74 -1.51
C PRO A 26 -0.11 -6.44 -0.26
N TYR A 27 -1.42 -6.37 -0.03
CA TYR A 27 -2.10 -6.94 1.14
C TYR A 27 -1.52 -6.49 2.49
N LEU A 28 -0.82 -5.35 2.54
CA LEU A 28 -0.14 -4.83 3.73
C LEU A 28 0.95 -5.78 4.28
N ALA A 29 1.44 -6.72 3.47
CA ALA A 29 2.42 -7.71 3.91
C ALA A 29 3.76 -7.06 4.29
N THR A 30 4.27 -7.36 5.49
CA THR A 30 5.55 -6.81 6.01
C THR A 30 6.57 -7.90 6.37
N GLY A 31 6.24 -9.18 6.20
CA GLY A 31 7.10 -10.30 6.53
C GLY A 31 8.20 -10.60 5.49
N GLY A 32 9.10 -11.53 5.86
CA GLY A 32 10.14 -12.07 4.98
C GLY A 32 11.04 -11.00 4.37
N ALA A 33 11.22 -11.06 3.05
CA ALA A 33 12.08 -10.13 2.32
C ALA A 33 11.40 -8.80 1.95
N VAL A 34 10.12 -8.57 2.28
CA VAL A 34 9.37 -7.39 1.79
C VAL A 34 9.99 -6.09 2.26
N LEU A 35 10.15 -5.87 3.57
CA LEU A 35 10.73 -4.64 4.10
C LEU A 35 12.20 -4.43 3.66
N PRO A 36 13.08 -5.44 3.71
CA PRO A 36 14.44 -5.32 3.19
C PRO A 36 14.49 -4.92 1.70
N THR A 37 13.68 -5.54 0.85
CA THR A 37 13.64 -5.20 -0.59
C THR A 37 13.15 -3.78 -0.82
N MET A 38 12.07 -3.35 -0.15
CA MET A 38 11.56 -1.98 -0.30
C MET A 38 12.57 -0.93 0.16
N LYS A 39 13.30 -1.20 1.26
CA LYS A 39 14.38 -0.35 1.74
C LYS A 39 15.54 -0.28 0.74
N ALA A 40 15.94 -1.42 0.15
CA ALA A 40 17.04 -1.48 -0.80
C ALA A 40 16.80 -0.62 -2.06
N VAL A 41 15.53 -0.48 -2.48
CA VAL A 41 15.17 0.40 -3.60
C VAL A 41 14.74 1.81 -3.15
N GLY A 42 14.92 2.15 -1.88
CA GLY A 42 14.71 3.51 -1.35
C GLY A 42 13.25 3.93 -1.15
N TYR A 43 12.33 2.98 -0.91
CA TYR A 43 10.95 3.31 -0.54
C TYR A 43 10.80 3.49 0.97
N LYS A 44 9.92 4.42 1.35
CA LYS A 44 9.30 4.48 2.67
C LYS A 44 8.02 3.64 2.66
N VAL A 45 7.94 2.66 3.55
CA VAL A 45 6.77 1.76 3.63
C VAL A 45 5.67 2.41 4.44
N VAL A 46 4.43 2.37 3.93
CA VAL A 46 3.23 2.86 4.60
C VAL A 46 2.15 1.78 4.65
N THR A 47 1.64 1.48 5.84
CA THR A 47 0.48 0.60 6.06
C THR A 47 -0.77 1.46 6.31
N ASN A 48 -1.76 0.94 7.03
CA ASN A 48 -2.94 1.66 7.48
C ASN A 48 -3.31 1.23 8.90
N ASP A 49 -3.83 2.16 9.68
CA ASP A 49 -4.37 1.89 11.01
C ASP A 49 -5.90 1.68 10.97
N VAL A 50 -6.56 2.22 9.93
CA VAL A 50 -8.00 2.12 9.71
C VAL A 50 -8.28 1.42 8.37
N ASP A 51 -9.13 0.39 8.37
CA ASP A 51 -9.57 -0.35 7.19
C ASP A 51 -11.08 -0.20 7.00
N SER A 52 -11.48 0.48 5.93
CA SER A 52 -12.89 0.74 5.59
C SER A 52 -13.61 -0.50 5.04
N GLY A 53 -12.91 -1.52 4.52
CA GLY A 53 -13.54 -2.72 3.95
C GLY A 53 -14.30 -2.53 2.64
N ASP A 54 -14.05 -1.43 1.94
CA ASP A 54 -14.69 -1.10 0.67
C ASP A 54 -14.48 -2.14 -0.45
N TRP A 55 -13.39 -2.90 -0.36
CA TRP A 55 -13.11 -4.03 -1.25
C TRP A 55 -14.06 -5.22 -1.08
N ASN A 56 -14.78 -5.33 0.04
CA ASN A 56 -15.53 -6.53 0.43
C ASN A 56 -17.02 -6.50 0.03
N GLY A 57 -17.36 -5.88 -1.10
CA GLY A 57 -18.73 -5.77 -1.58
C GLY A 57 -19.67 -4.96 -0.67
N GLN A 58 -19.11 -4.15 0.23
CA GLN A 58 -19.87 -3.27 1.11
C GLN A 58 -20.46 -2.09 0.34
N THR A 59 -21.64 -1.65 0.73
CA THR A 59 -22.16 -0.35 0.27
C THR A 59 -21.31 0.77 0.84
N ALA A 60 -21.30 1.94 0.19
CA ALA A 60 -20.57 3.11 0.68
C ALA A 60 -20.91 3.47 2.15
N ALA A 61 -22.18 3.33 2.54
CA ALA A 61 -22.62 3.58 3.91
C ALA A 61 -22.03 2.58 4.92
N GLN A 62 -21.94 1.29 4.55
CA GLN A 62 -21.34 0.26 5.40
C GLN A 62 -19.83 0.49 5.56
N SER A 63 -19.11 0.81 4.49
CA SER A 63 -17.67 1.12 4.56
C SER A 63 -17.38 2.35 5.40
N GLN A 64 -18.22 3.39 5.30
CA GLN A 64 -18.12 4.60 6.11
C GLN A 64 -18.34 4.31 7.59
N GLN A 65 -19.35 3.51 7.93
CA GLN A 65 -19.60 3.10 9.32
C GLN A 65 -18.41 2.32 9.88
N ARG A 66 -17.84 1.38 9.11
CA ARG A 66 -16.65 0.62 9.52
C ARG A 66 -15.44 1.53 9.73
N PHE A 67 -15.19 2.47 8.81
CA PHE A 67 -14.11 3.46 8.94
C PHE A 67 -14.23 4.27 10.22
N GLN A 68 -15.43 4.78 10.54
CA GLN A 68 -15.68 5.56 11.76
C GLN A 68 -15.47 4.73 13.03
N GLN A 69 -15.92 3.48 13.05
CA GLN A 69 -15.75 2.57 14.20
C GLN A 69 -14.28 2.22 14.43
N ALA A 70 -13.52 1.95 13.37
CA ALA A 70 -12.10 1.62 13.47
C ALA A 70 -11.23 2.83 13.83
N GLY A 71 -11.61 4.04 13.41
CA GLY A 71 -10.90 5.29 13.75
C GLY A 71 -11.19 5.84 15.15
N ALA A 72 -12.31 5.45 15.77
CA ALA A 72 -12.73 5.98 17.08
C ALA A 72 -11.82 5.58 18.26
N GLY A 73 -10.93 4.58 18.09
CA GLY A 73 -9.98 4.13 19.11
C GLY A 73 -8.58 4.77 19.02
N LEU A 74 -8.37 5.73 18.10
CA LEU A 74 -7.08 6.39 17.88
C LEU A 74 -6.95 7.76 18.58
N GLY A 75 -7.89 8.09 19.48
CA GLY A 75 -7.94 9.33 20.26
C GLY A 75 -7.36 9.18 21.67
#